data_AF-A0A921EPP1-F1
#
_entry.id   AF-A0A921EPP1-F1
#
_cell.length_a   1.000
_cell.length_b   1.000
_cell.length_c   1.000
_cell.angle_alpha   90.00
_cell.angle_beta   90.00
_cell.angle_gamma   90.00
#
_symmetry.space_group_name_H-M   'P 1'
#
loop_
_entity.id
_entity.type
_entity.pdbx_description
1 polymer ?
#
loop_
_entity_poly.entity_id
_entity_poly.type
_entity_poly.pdbx_seq_one_letter_code
_entity_poly.pdbx_strand_id
1 'polypeptide(L)' 'MRVFSNLDLDGKAPVRAHANRGSRGPQGVISTRMKKIQRIVIPIAVVAIGVALFFLGRMFYLILTGQ' A
#
# COMPACT_ATOMS: atom_id res chain seq x y z
N MET A 1 29.45 -3.29 31.03
CA MET A 1 28.05 -3.55 31.46
C MET A 1 27.17 -3.46 30.22
N ARG A 2 26.66 -4.59 29.68
CA ARG A 2 25.74 -4.58 28.52
C ARG A 2 24.33 -4.26 29.03
N VAL A 3 23.91 -3.01 28.86
CA VAL A 3 22.62 -2.48 29.36
C VAL A 3 21.42 -2.93 28.49
N PHE A 4 21.68 -3.48 27.31
CA PHE A 4 20.64 -3.97 26.40
C PHE A 4 20.84 -5.45 26.05
N SER A 5 19.82 -6.24 26.36
CA SER A 5 19.64 -7.62 25.87
C SER A 5 18.98 -7.56 24.49
N ASN A 6 19.43 -8.40 23.55
CA ASN A 6 18.76 -8.56 22.26
C ASN A 6 17.46 -9.36 22.49
N LEU A 7 16.37 -8.64 22.77
CA LEU A 7 15.09 -9.23 23.12
C LEU A 7 14.43 -9.77 21.84
N ASP A 8 14.66 -11.06 21.57
CA ASP A 8 13.98 -11.78 20.50
C ASP A 8 12.53 -12.07 20.89
N LEU A 9 11.64 -11.20 20.42
CA LEU A 9 10.18 -11.28 20.62
C LEU A 9 9.49 -12.12 19.55
N ASP A 10 10.22 -12.66 18.58
CA ASP A 10 9.68 -13.43 17.45
C ASP A 10 10.06 -14.93 17.53
N GLY A 11 11.01 -15.29 18.39
CA GLY A 11 11.42 -16.66 18.71
C GLY A 11 10.70 -17.28 19.91
N LYS A 12 11.46 -17.77 20.91
CA LYS A 12 10.95 -18.52 22.09
C LYS A 12 10.28 -17.65 23.17
N ALA A 13 9.91 -16.42 22.85
CA ALA A 13 9.26 -15.52 23.79
C ALA A 13 7.89 -16.09 24.22
N PRO A 14 7.46 -15.91 25.48
CA PRO A 14 6.15 -16.34 25.92
C PRO A 14 5.06 -15.60 25.12
N VAL A 15 3.95 -16.28 24.83
CA VAL A 15 2.94 -15.82 23.84
C VAL A 15 2.43 -14.40 24.11
N ARG A 16 2.29 -14.02 25.39
CA ARG A 16 1.89 -12.69 25.86
C ARG A 16 2.88 -11.56 25.57
N ALA A 17 4.16 -11.90 25.32
CA ALA A 17 5.22 -10.95 25.00
C ALA A 17 5.34 -10.71 23.49
N HIS A 18 4.67 -11.52 22.65
CA HIS A 18 4.58 -11.22 21.23
C HIS A 18 3.77 -9.94 21.03
N ALA A 19 4.28 -9.06 20.15
CA ALA A 19 3.51 -7.93 19.70
C ALA A 19 2.22 -8.44 19.02
N ASN A 20 1.06 -7.93 19.43
CA ASN A 20 -0.25 -8.34 18.92
C ASN A 20 -0.43 -7.89 17.45
N ARG A 21 0.27 -8.54 16.51
CA ARG A 21 0.34 -8.20 15.08
C ARG A 21 -0.86 -8.74 14.27
N GLY A 22 -1.89 -9.26 14.92
CA GLY A 22 -2.99 -9.98 14.27
C GLY A 22 -2.52 -11.30 13.66
N SER A 23 -3.36 -11.97 12.86
CA SER A 23 -3.04 -13.25 12.17
C SER A 23 -1.85 -13.18 11.20
N ARG A 24 -1.30 -11.97 10.99
CA ARG A 24 -0.25 -11.67 10.05
C ARG A 24 1.03 -11.40 10.82
N GLY A 25 1.84 -12.45 10.99
CA GLY A 25 3.14 -12.38 11.68
C GLY A 25 4.16 -11.41 11.03
N PRO A 26 5.38 -11.29 11.56
CA PRO A 26 6.42 -10.35 11.10
C PRO A 26 6.64 -10.31 9.57
N GLN A 27 6.57 -11.45 8.87
CA GLN A 27 6.70 -11.50 7.40
C GLN A 27 5.55 -10.85 6.63
N GLY A 28 4.37 -10.74 7.23
CA GLY A 28 3.19 -10.23 6.55
C GLY A 28 2.98 -8.72 6.70
N VAL A 29 3.84 -8.04 7.46
CA VAL A 29 3.79 -6.58 7.55
C VAL A 29 4.36 -6.01 6.25
N ILE A 30 3.48 -5.41 5.44
CA ILE A 30 3.87 -4.73 4.20
C ILE A 30 4.99 -3.75 4.53
N SER A 31 6.12 -3.87 3.83
CA SER A 31 7.29 -3.03 4.07
C SER A 31 6.93 -1.55 4.00
N THR A 32 7.58 -0.74 4.83
CA THR A 32 7.33 0.72 4.90
C THR A 32 7.58 1.41 3.56
N ARG A 33 8.53 0.90 2.76
CA ARG A 33 8.80 1.39 1.40
C ARG A 33 7.66 1.10 0.43
N MET A 34 7.13 -0.12 0.43
CA MET A 34 5.99 -0.48 -0.43
C MET A 34 4.76 0.38 -0.10
N LYS A 35 4.52 0.62 1.18
CA LYS A 35 3.41 1.48 1.63
C LYS A 35 3.56 2.94 1.18
N LYS A 36 4.80 3.46 1.13
CA LYS A 36 5.10 4.80 0.62
C LYS A 36 4.89 4.89 -0.89
N ILE A 37 5.36 3.91 -1.65
CA ILE A 37 5.19 3.85 -3.11
C ILE A 37 3.72 3.75 -3.46
N GLN A 38 2.98 2.85 -2.82
CA GLN A 38 1.55 2.68 -3.04
C GLN A 38 0.77 3.98 -2.81
N ARG A 39 1.12 4.75 -1.77
CA ARG A 39 0.47 6.02 -1.46
C ARG A 39 0.66 7.10 -2.53
N ILE A 40 1.72 7.01 -3.33
CA ILE A 40 2.01 7.96 -4.43
C ILE A 40 1.47 7.42 -5.76
N VAL A 41 1.70 6.14 -6.05
CA VAL A 41 1.32 5.53 -7.34
C VAL A 41 -0.20 5.43 -7.51
N ILE A 42 -0.93 5.07 -6.45
CA ILE A 42 -2.40 4.92 -6.54
C ILE A 42 -3.11 6.22 -6.94
N PRO A 43 -2.93 7.37 -6.26
CA PRO A 43 -3.64 8.59 -6.65
C PRO A 43 -3.28 9.05 -8.06
N ILE A 44 -2.02 8.91 -8.47
CA ILE A 44 -1.58 9.25 -9.84
C ILE A 44 -2.31 8.36 -10.87
N ALA A 45 -2.35 7.04 -10.63
CA ALA A 45 -3.01 6.10 -11.53
C ALA A 45 -4.51 6.38 -11.64
N VAL A 46 -5.19 6.69 -10.52
CA VAL A 46 -6.61 7.02 -10.50
C VAL A 46 -6.90 8.27 -11.34
N VAL A 47 -6.11 9.33 -11.17
CA VAL A 47 -6.26 10.56 -11.95
C VAL A 47 -6.00 10.29 -13.44
N ALA A 48 -4.93 9.55 -13.77
CA ALA A 48 -4.61 9.20 -15.15
C ALA A 48 -5.75 8.42 -15.85
N ILE A 49 -6.34 7.45 -15.15
CA ILE A 49 -7.50 6.69 -15.65
C ILE A 49 -8.71 7.62 -15.84
N GLY A 50 -9.01 8.50 -14.88
CA GLY A 50 -10.10 9.46 -15.00
C GLY A 50 -9.95 10.39 -16.20
N VAL A 51 -8.75 10.92 -16.42
CA VAL A 51 -8.43 11.76 -17.59
C VAL A 51 -8.59 10.96 -18.89
N ALA A 52 -8.09 9.72 -18.95
CA ALA A 52 -8.24 8.88 -20.13
C ALA A 52 -9.71 8.61 -20.47
N LEU A 53 -10.54 8.28 -19.48
CA LEU A 53 -11.98 8.06 -19.67
C LEU A 53 -12.69 9.34 -20.12
N PHE A 54 -12.30 10.50 -19.60
CA PHE A 54 -12.85 11.79 -20.03
C PHE A 54 -12.55 12.07 -21.51
N PHE A 55 -11.30 11.89 -21.95
CA PHE A 55 -10.93 12.08 -23.35
C PHE A 55 -11.61 11.06 -24.25
N LEU A 56 -11.73 9.81 -23.81
CA LEU A 56 -12.44 8.77 -24.54
C LEU A 56 -13.91 9.14 -24.76
N GLY A 57 -14.60 9.55 -23.69
CA GLY A 57 -15.99 10.04 -23.78
C GLY A 57 -16.11 11.28 -24.67
N ARG A 58 -15.15 12.21 -24.57
CA ARG A 58 -15.11 13.41 -25.43
C ARG A 58 -14.93 13.08 -26.91
N MET A 59 -14.09 12.09 -27.24
CA MET A 59 -13.91 11.62 -28.60
C MET A 59 -15.21 11.07 -29.17
N PHE A 60 -15.90 10.21 -28.41
CA PHE A 60 -17.22 9.71 -28.82
C PHE A 60 -18.23 10.84 -28.99
N TYR A 61 -18.25 11.81 -28.08
CA TYR A 61 -19.12 12.98 -28.19
C TYR A 61 -18.91 13.72 -29.51
N LEU A 62 -17.66 14.04 -29.88
CA LEU A 62 -17.35 14.72 -31.15
C LEU A 62 -17.79 13.90 -32.36
N ILE A 63 -17.47 12.60 -32.38
CA ILE A 63 -17.85 11.70 -33.48
C ILE A 63 -19.38 11.64 -33.65
N LEU A 64 -20.12 11.57 -32.54
CA LEU A 64 -21.58 11.46 -32.55
C LEU A 64 -22.28 12.79 -32.86
N THR A 65 -21.71 13.92 -32.43
CA THR A 65 -22.29 15.25 -32.69
C THR A 65 -21.80 15.88 -33.99
N GLY A 66 -20.85 15.26 -34.69
CA GLY A 66 -20.39 15.71 -36.01
C GLY A 66 -19.70 17.07 -36.01
N GLN A 67 -19.21 17.53 -34.85
CA GLN A 67 -18.31 18.69 -34.71
C GLN A 67 -16.86 18.25 -34.92
#